data_AF-A0A016SL91-F1
#
_entry.id   AF-A0A016SL91-F1
#
_cell.length_a   1.000
_cell.length_b   1.000
_cell.length_c   1.000
_cell.angle_alpha   90.00
_cell.angle_beta   90.00
_cell.angle_gamma   90.00
#
_symmetry.space_group_name_H-M   'P 1'
#
loop_
_entity.id
_entity.type
_entity.pdbx_description
1 polymer ?
#
loop_
_entity_poly.entity_id
_entity_poly.type
_entity_poly.pdbx_seq_one_letter_code
_entity_poly.pdbx_strand_id
1 'polypeptide(L)'
;MYFLDLKLQIKDLPWIRCRVYSNRFYLCVAAMLRHVTCRLLATAAARTSAAVPAAEAAGANVGASLDIEEPVPLNPSLCLFPSPKVVVPSFELTRRLGTLISQTIYQLVYERAYTKEGLVRAANEGISVLGECIANEEWDRMSYVASADLVEQTKIARRRCTEEQLALLRFNPDDAILSFIHSSFLSGRDFNNRKAEHGVISIYFNIASFIRKNDSVPWEATLPQLLNKYKADVIVSNVTFARNVSPLGRWKATGLNFFELDDVSGRQ
;
A
#
# COMPACT_ATOMS: atom_id res chain seq x y z
N MET A 1 30.82 19.66 -17.80
CA MET A 1 30.66 18.83 -19.00
C MET A 1 31.53 17.60 -18.80
N TYR A 2 30.93 16.40 -18.75
CA TYR A 2 31.46 15.06 -19.08
C TYR A 2 30.51 14.04 -18.45
N PHE A 3 29.58 13.54 -19.27
CA PHE A 3 28.85 12.31 -18.97
C PHE A 3 29.81 11.13 -19.12
N LEU A 4 29.76 10.18 -18.20
CA LEU A 4 30.43 8.89 -18.37
C LEU A 4 29.38 7.78 -18.45
N ASP A 5 29.44 7.06 -19.56
CA ASP A 5 28.60 5.94 -19.94
C ASP A 5 28.75 4.80 -18.92
N LEU A 6 27.63 4.22 -18.47
CA LEU A 6 27.64 2.91 -17.82
C LEU A 6 26.50 2.05 -18.37
N LYS A 7 26.72 1.49 -19.57
CA LYS A 7 25.94 0.36 -20.07
C LYS A 7 26.22 -0.86 -19.20
N LEU A 8 25.22 -1.31 -18.46
CA LEU A 8 25.23 -2.63 -17.82
C LEU A 8 24.07 -3.45 -18.39
N GLN A 9 24.43 -4.54 -19.07
CA GLN A 9 23.46 -5.45 -19.67
C GLN A 9 22.76 -6.25 -18.57
N ILE A 10 21.44 -6.12 -18.50
CA ILE A 10 20.58 -7.14 -17.87
C ILE A 10 19.68 -7.67 -18.98
N LYS A 11 20.11 -8.78 -19.56
CA LYS A 11 19.27 -9.65 -20.38
C LYS A 11 18.72 -10.77 -19.49
N ASP A 12 17.53 -11.24 -19.86
CA ASP A 12 16.97 -12.55 -19.47
C ASP A 12 16.55 -12.74 -18.00
N LEU A 13 15.62 -11.89 -17.55
CA LEU A 13 14.60 -12.27 -16.56
C LEU A 13 13.21 -11.82 -17.05
N PRO A 14 12.21 -12.72 -17.19
CA PRO A 14 10.82 -12.32 -17.37
C PRO A 14 10.27 -11.81 -16.03
N TRP A 15 9.31 -10.88 -16.08
CA TRP A 15 8.63 -10.31 -14.90
C TRP A 15 9.48 -9.39 -13.98
N ILE A 16 9.98 -8.27 -14.53
CA ILE A 16 9.70 -6.91 -14.05
C ILE A 16 9.93 -5.95 -15.23
N ARG A 17 8.87 -5.63 -15.98
CA ARG A 17 8.87 -4.49 -16.92
C ARG A 17 8.39 -3.22 -16.21
N CYS A 18 9.09 -2.84 -15.14
CA CYS A 18 9.12 -1.45 -14.72
C CYS A 18 9.90 -0.65 -15.78
N ARG A 19 9.26 -0.34 -16.91
CA ARG A 19 9.73 0.72 -17.79
C ARG A 19 9.69 2.01 -16.98
N VAL A 20 10.88 2.50 -16.65
CA VAL A 20 11.08 3.86 -16.13
C VAL A 20 10.67 4.83 -17.24
N TYR A 21 9.36 5.12 -17.32
CA TYR A 21 8.82 6.15 -18.21
C TYR A 21 9.09 7.53 -17.62
N SER A 22 10.36 7.92 -17.53
CA SER A 22 10.78 9.26 -17.08
C SER A 22 9.95 10.36 -17.78
N ASN A 23 9.84 10.29 -19.11
CA ASN A 23 9.03 11.24 -19.88
C ASN A 23 7.51 11.18 -19.61
N ARG A 24 6.92 10.02 -19.27
CA ARG A 24 5.48 9.98 -18.90
C ARG A 24 5.25 10.45 -17.47
N PHE A 25 6.22 10.29 -16.57
CA PHE A 25 6.14 10.88 -15.23
C PHE A 25 6.08 12.41 -15.32
N TYR A 26 6.98 13.04 -16.09
CA TYR A 26 6.92 14.49 -16.34
C TYR A 26 5.62 14.92 -17.03
N LEU A 27 5.12 14.18 -18.04
CA LEU A 27 3.84 14.48 -18.68
C LEU A 27 2.64 14.33 -17.73
N CYS A 28 2.60 13.31 -16.88
CA CYS A 28 1.56 13.15 -15.86
C CYS A 28 1.65 14.22 -14.77
N VAL A 29 2.84 14.57 -14.30
CA VAL A 29 3.04 15.64 -13.32
C VAL A 29 2.68 17.00 -13.92
N ALA A 30 3.03 17.27 -15.18
CA ALA A 30 2.65 18.50 -15.89
C ALA A 30 1.14 18.56 -16.20
N ALA A 31 0.51 17.44 -16.56
CA ALA A 31 -0.94 17.36 -16.75
C ALA A 31 -1.70 17.51 -15.42
N MET A 32 -1.21 16.89 -14.34
CA MET A 32 -1.75 17.09 -12.99
C MET A 32 -1.54 18.53 -12.50
N LEU A 33 -0.37 19.13 -12.70
CA LEU A 33 -0.12 20.55 -12.40
C LEU A 33 -1.03 21.48 -13.18
N ARG A 34 -1.23 21.22 -14.50
CA ARG A 34 -2.23 21.94 -15.30
C ARG A 34 -3.66 21.75 -14.77
N HIS A 35 -4.03 20.54 -14.37
CA HIS A 35 -5.37 20.31 -13.80
C HIS A 35 -5.51 20.95 -12.41
N VAL A 36 -4.44 21.04 -11.62
CA VAL A 36 -4.38 21.77 -10.35
C VAL A 36 -4.52 23.27 -10.58
N THR A 37 -3.80 23.88 -11.52
CA THR A 37 -4.01 25.30 -11.85
C THR A 37 -5.41 25.54 -12.41
N CYS A 38 -5.95 24.67 -13.26
CA CYS A 38 -7.34 24.75 -13.70
C CYS A 38 -8.35 24.60 -12.55
N ARG A 39 -8.10 23.73 -11.55
CA ARG A 39 -8.97 23.63 -10.36
C ARG A 39 -8.85 24.82 -9.43
N LEU A 40 -7.67 25.40 -9.26
CA LEU A 40 -7.46 26.65 -8.50
C LEU A 40 -8.17 27.83 -9.16
N LEU A 41 -8.14 27.90 -10.50
CA LEU A 41 -8.93 28.88 -11.27
C LEU A 41 -10.45 28.59 -11.20
N ALA A 42 -10.86 27.32 -11.26
CA ALA A 42 -12.26 26.94 -11.14
C ALA A 42 -12.84 27.16 -9.73
N THR A 43 -12.04 27.01 -8.66
CA THR A 43 -12.46 27.34 -7.28
C THR A 43 -12.57 28.84 -7.02
N ALA A 44 -11.97 29.68 -7.86
CA ALA A 44 -12.27 31.12 -7.89
C ALA A 44 -13.57 31.46 -8.65
N ALA A 45 -13.98 30.60 -9.61
CA ALA A 45 -15.16 30.82 -10.45
C ALA A 45 -16.46 30.15 -9.95
N ALA A 46 -16.36 29.10 -9.13
CA ALA A 46 -17.49 28.29 -8.67
C ALA A 46 -18.25 28.90 -7.47
N ARG A 47 -18.85 30.08 -7.67
CA ARG A 47 -19.89 30.66 -6.79
C ARG A 47 -21.26 30.77 -7.50
N THR A 48 -21.68 29.74 -8.22
CA THR A 48 -23.08 29.64 -8.72
C THR A 48 -23.49 28.22 -9.09
N SER A 49 -24.76 27.92 -8.82
CA SER A 49 -25.60 26.80 -9.32
C SER A 49 -25.20 25.35 -9.02
N ALA A 50 -26.21 24.57 -8.59
CA ALA A 50 -26.18 23.13 -8.35
C ALA A 50 -27.17 22.39 -9.28
N ALA A 51 -26.97 21.08 -9.51
CA ALA A 51 -28.03 20.13 -9.92
C ALA A 51 -27.59 18.63 -9.80
N VAL A 52 -28.55 17.75 -9.45
CA VAL A 52 -28.47 16.26 -9.25
C VAL A 52 -29.91 15.71 -9.43
N PRO A 53 -30.22 14.67 -10.26
CA PRO A 53 -30.05 13.20 -10.01
C PRO A 53 -29.67 12.39 -11.29
N ALA A 54 -29.75 11.04 -11.43
CA ALA A 54 -29.45 9.83 -10.62
C ALA A 54 -29.69 8.54 -11.49
N ALA A 55 -29.82 7.34 -10.87
CA ALA A 55 -30.19 5.99 -11.39
C ALA A 55 -29.10 5.15 -12.11
N GLU A 56 -28.70 3.93 -11.67
CA GLU A 56 -29.35 2.57 -11.63
C GLU A 56 -29.07 1.72 -12.91
N ALA A 57 -28.92 0.38 -12.96
CA ALA A 57 -28.71 -0.70 -11.97
C ALA A 57 -28.24 -2.05 -12.63
N ALA A 58 -27.71 -2.97 -11.79
CA ALA A 58 -27.89 -4.46 -11.78
C ALA A 58 -27.23 -5.47 -12.78
N GLY A 59 -27.02 -6.72 -12.29
CA GLY A 59 -26.71 -7.98 -13.02
C GLY A 59 -25.23 -8.45 -12.94
N ALA A 60 -24.75 -9.40 -12.12
CA ALA A 60 -25.14 -10.79 -11.79
C ALA A 60 -24.59 -11.89 -12.75
N ASN A 61 -23.58 -12.68 -12.32
CA ASN A 61 -23.74 -14.12 -12.03
C ASN A 61 -22.45 -14.85 -11.58
N VAL A 62 -22.66 -16.00 -10.92
CA VAL A 62 -21.66 -16.86 -10.26
C VAL A 62 -21.17 -17.98 -11.19
N GLY A 63 -19.92 -18.40 -11.04
CA GLY A 63 -19.40 -19.66 -11.58
C GLY A 63 -18.33 -20.24 -10.65
N ALA A 64 -18.61 -21.38 -10.03
CA ALA A 64 -17.69 -22.06 -9.10
C ALA A 64 -16.82 -23.09 -9.84
N SER A 65 -15.53 -23.16 -9.51
CA SER A 65 -14.67 -24.32 -9.80
C SER A 65 -14.24 -24.99 -8.50
N LEU A 66 -14.32 -26.33 -8.49
CA LEU A 66 -13.76 -27.17 -7.44
C LEU A 66 -12.31 -27.46 -7.79
N ASP A 67 -11.37 -26.71 -7.22
CA ASP A 67 -9.95 -27.01 -7.35
C ASP A 67 -9.51 -28.04 -6.30
N ILE A 68 -8.94 -29.13 -6.81
CA ILE A 68 -8.35 -30.21 -6.03
C ILE A 68 -7.19 -29.62 -5.21
N GLU A 69 -7.26 -29.72 -3.89
CA GLU A 69 -6.31 -29.08 -3.00
C GLU A 69 -4.97 -29.85 -2.97
N GLU A 70 -4.08 -29.47 -3.89
CA GLU A 70 -2.66 -29.82 -3.83
C GLU A 70 -2.09 -29.41 -2.45
N PRO A 71 -1.36 -30.28 -1.73
CA PRO A 71 -0.93 -30.01 -0.36
C PRO A 71 0.02 -28.81 -0.32
N VAL A 72 -0.54 -27.66 0.05
CA VAL A 72 0.17 -26.38 0.06
C VAL A 72 1.31 -26.45 1.09
N PRO A 73 2.58 -26.25 0.69
CA PRO A 73 3.69 -26.33 1.62
C PRO A 73 3.60 -25.19 2.65
N LEU A 74 3.70 -25.56 3.92
CA LEU A 74 3.66 -24.62 5.05
C LEU A 74 4.88 -23.70 5.07
N ASN A 75 4.66 -22.43 5.41
CA ASN A 75 5.73 -21.45 5.53
C ASN A 75 6.53 -21.66 6.84
N PRO A 76 7.87 -21.83 6.80
CA PRO A 76 8.70 -22.12 7.98
C PRO A 76 8.97 -20.91 8.90
N SER A 77 8.48 -19.73 8.50
CA SER A 77 8.37 -18.47 9.28
C SER A 77 7.20 -17.66 8.71
N LEU A 78 6.59 -16.77 9.50
CA LEU A 78 5.48 -15.94 9.03
C LEU A 78 5.92 -15.11 7.83
N CYS A 79 5.23 -15.27 6.71
CA CYS A 79 5.46 -14.54 5.47
C CYS A 79 4.27 -14.73 4.53
N LEU A 80 3.27 -13.82 4.56
CA LEU A 80 2.09 -13.96 3.68
C LEU A 80 2.47 -13.97 2.19
N PHE A 81 3.39 -13.09 1.78
CA PHE A 81 3.84 -12.98 0.40
C PHE A 81 5.38 -12.97 0.30
N PRO A 82 5.99 -13.77 -0.59
CA PRO A 82 7.43 -13.97 -0.61
C PRO A 82 8.24 -12.71 -0.98
N SER A 83 7.64 -11.75 -1.69
CA SER A 83 8.29 -10.51 -2.10
C SER A 83 7.24 -9.46 -2.53
N PRO A 84 7.46 -8.14 -2.34
CA PRO A 84 8.62 -7.51 -1.69
C PRO A 84 8.45 -7.36 -0.17
N LYS A 85 9.57 -7.45 0.56
CA LYS A 85 9.69 -7.13 1.99
C LYS A 85 10.41 -5.79 2.16
N VAL A 86 9.67 -4.73 2.51
CA VAL A 86 10.24 -3.47 2.97
C VAL A 86 10.47 -3.56 4.48
N VAL A 87 11.67 -3.23 4.94
CA VAL A 87 12.05 -3.31 6.36
C VAL A 87 12.64 -1.99 6.86
N VAL A 88 13.34 -1.26 5.99
CA VAL A 88 13.96 0.03 6.31
C VAL A 88 13.49 1.13 5.35
N PRO A 89 13.46 2.40 5.79
CA PRO A 89 13.22 3.52 4.89
C PRO A 89 14.36 3.61 3.85
N SER A 90 14.05 3.47 2.57
CA SER A 90 15.04 3.61 1.51
C SER A 90 15.69 4.99 1.49
N PHE A 91 16.96 5.04 1.10
CA PHE A 91 17.73 6.28 0.91
C PHE A 91 17.79 6.74 -0.57
N GLU A 92 16.89 6.22 -1.42
CA GLU A 92 16.70 6.71 -2.78
C GLU A 92 16.16 8.15 -2.79
N LEU A 93 17.02 9.11 -3.11
CA LEU A 93 16.68 10.54 -3.17
C LEU A 93 15.46 10.81 -4.05
N THR A 94 15.39 10.21 -5.24
CA THR A 94 14.26 10.35 -6.16
C THR A 94 12.94 9.87 -5.55
N ARG A 95 12.96 8.73 -4.82
CA ARG A 95 11.78 8.20 -4.14
C ARG A 95 11.34 9.10 -2.98
N ARG A 96 12.29 9.59 -2.18
CA ARG A 96 12.00 10.54 -1.09
C ARG A 96 11.41 11.85 -1.63
N LEU A 97 11.99 12.41 -2.69
CA LEU A 97 11.49 13.64 -3.32
C LEU A 97 10.08 13.44 -3.91
N GLY A 98 9.83 12.34 -4.64
CA GLY A 98 8.49 12.02 -5.14
C GLY A 98 7.46 11.78 -4.03
N THR A 99 7.90 11.20 -2.91
CA THR A 99 7.08 10.99 -1.71
C THR A 99 6.69 12.32 -1.05
N LEU A 100 7.65 13.24 -0.87
CA LEU A 100 7.38 14.59 -0.37
C LEU A 100 6.44 15.36 -1.32
N ILE A 101 6.74 15.37 -2.63
CA ILE A 101 5.91 16.09 -3.63
C ILE A 101 4.47 15.56 -3.64
N SER A 102 4.27 14.23 -3.65
CA SER A 102 2.93 13.65 -3.66
C SER A 102 2.15 13.94 -2.38
N GLN A 103 2.80 13.93 -1.20
CA GLN A 103 2.18 14.33 0.07
C GLN A 103 1.82 15.81 0.08
N THR A 104 2.70 16.70 -0.39
CA THR A 104 2.43 18.13 -0.49
C THR A 104 1.26 18.42 -1.44
N ILE A 105 1.22 17.76 -2.61
CA ILE A 105 0.08 17.88 -3.54
C ILE A 105 -1.20 17.34 -2.88
N TYR A 106 -1.13 16.21 -2.16
CA TYR A 106 -2.28 15.66 -1.46
C TYR A 106 -2.88 16.64 -0.45
N GLN A 107 -2.04 17.18 0.43
CA GLN A 107 -2.43 18.11 1.47
C GLN A 107 -3.00 19.41 0.90
N LEU A 108 -2.34 20.00 -0.11
CA LEU A 108 -2.74 21.31 -0.64
C LEU A 108 -3.97 21.25 -1.55
N VAL A 109 -4.13 20.18 -2.33
CA VAL A 109 -5.15 20.07 -3.39
C VAL A 109 -6.37 19.25 -2.97
N TYR A 110 -6.19 18.19 -2.19
CA TYR A 110 -7.22 17.18 -1.96
C TYR A 110 -7.69 17.09 -0.50
N GLU A 111 -6.81 17.17 0.49
CA GLU A 111 -7.16 17.00 1.90
C GLU A 111 -6.31 17.88 2.82
N ARG A 112 -6.75 19.13 3.06
CA ARG A 112 -5.99 20.11 3.89
C ARG A 112 -5.79 19.68 5.35
N ALA A 113 -6.67 18.82 5.87
CA ALA A 113 -6.55 18.23 7.19
C ALA A 113 -5.55 17.06 7.27
N TYR A 114 -4.93 16.68 6.15
CA TYR A 114 -3.90 15.64 6.11
C TYR A 114 -2.73 15.98 7.04
N THR A 115 -2.41 15.04 7.91
CA THR A 115 -1.17 15.00 8.71
C THR A 115 -0.53 13.63 8.54
N LYS A 116 0.80 13.58 8.61
CA LYS A 116 1.55 12.31 8.49
C LYS A 116 1.22 11.37 9.65
N GLU A 117 1.11 11.94 10.84
CA GLU A 117 0.84 11.27 12.11
C GLU A 117 -0.58 10.69 12.12
N GLY A 118 -1.56 11.46 11.64
CA GLY A 118 -2.94 11.00 11.47
C GLY A 118 -3.06 9.86 10.44
N LEU A 119 -2.36 9.97 9.30
CA LEU A 119 -2.32 8.88 8.31
C LEU A 119 -1.68 7.61 8.91
N VAL A 120 -0.56 7.74 9.61
CA VAL A 120 0.16 6.58 10.19
C VAL A 120 -0.68 5.89 11.28
N ARG A 121 -1.38 6.64 12.14
CA ARG A 121 -2.29 6.05 13.14
C ARG A 121 -3.45 5.30 12.47
N ALA A 122 -4.17 5.95 11.56
CA ALA A 122 -5.28 5.34 10.83
C ALA A 122 -4.82 4.15 9.96
N ALA A 123 -3.57 4.17 9.49
CA ALA A 123 -2.96 3.03 8.84
C ALA A 123 -2.79 1.87 9.83
N ASN A 124 -2.17 2.06 10.99
CA ASN A 124 -1.98 0.99 11.99
C ASN A 124 -3.32 0.38 12.45
N GLU A 125 -4.37 1.19 12.62
CA GLU A 125 -5.74 0.71 12.81
C GLU A 125 -6.19 -0.21 11.67
N GLY A 126 -6.04 0.25 10.41
CA GLY A 126 -6.35 -0.55 9.22
C GLY A 126 -5.50 -1.83 9.10
N ILE A 127 -4.23 -1.80 9.50
CA ILE A 127 -3.33 -2.98 9.47
C ILE A 127 -3.79 -4.01 10.51
N SER A 128 -4.14 -3.59 11.72
CA SER A 128 -4.71 -4.47 12.76
C SER A 128 -6.02 -5.12 12.30
N VAL A 129 -6.96 -4.33 11.75
CA VAL A 129 -8.21 -4.87 11.19
C VAL A 129 -7.95 -5.86 10.05
N LEU A 130 -6.98 -5.60 9.17
CA LEU A 130 -6.58 -6.56 8.14
C LEU A 130 -6.02 -7.86 8.75
N GLY A 131 -5.14 -7.76 9.74
CA GLY A 131 -4.58 -8.92 10.45
C GLY A 131 -5.66 -9.79 11.10
N GLU A 132 -6.58 -9.17 11.84
CA GLU A 132 -7.70 -9.84 12.49
C GLU A 132 -8.61 -10.54 11.47
N CYS A 133 -9.02 -9.86 10.39
CA CYS A 133 -9.84 -10.45 9.33
C CYS A 133 -9.20 -11.70 8.71
N ILE A 134 -7.87 -11.71 8.56
CA ILE A 134 -7.13 -12.84 7.99
C ILE A 134 -7.06 -14.00 8.97
N ALA A 135 -6.78 -13.71 10.24
CA ALA A 135 -6.70 -14.73 11.27
C ALA A 135 -8.05 -15.45 11.46
N ASN A 136 -9.16 -14.70 11.42
CA ASN A 136 -10.52 -15.16 11.69
C ASN A 136 -11.35 -15.54 10.44
N GLU A 137 -10.77 -15.43 9.22
CA GLU A 137 -11.48 -15.68 7.94
C GLU A 137 -12.67 -14.73 7.66
N GLU A 138 -12.66 -13.51 8.20
CA GLU A 138 -13.73 -12.51 8.02
C GLU A 138 -13.60 -11.77 6.67
N TRP A 139 -13.68 -12.52 5.57
CA TRP A 139 -13.45 -12.01 4.20
C TRP A 139 -14.41 -10.90 3.79
N ASP A 140 -15.68 -10.99 4.20
CA ASP A 140 -16.69 -9.96 3.92
C ASP A 140 -16.34 -8.64 4.63
N ARG A 141 -15.90 -8.71 5.89
CA ARG A 141 -15.40 -7.55 6.65
C ARG A 141 -14.14 -6.98 5.99
N MET A 142 -13.21 -7.84 5.57
CA MET A 142 -12.01 -7.44 4.82
C MET A 142 -12.36 -6.69 3.52
N SER A 143 -13.42 -7.10 2.82
CA SER A 143 -13.83 -6.50 1.54
C SER A 143 -14.20 -5.01 1.62
N TYR A 144 -14.61 -4.51 2.80
CA TYR A 144 -14.88 -3.08 2.99
C TYR A 144 -13.59 -2.25 2.99
N VAL A 145 -12.49 -2.81 3.52
CA VAL A 145 -11.20 -2.12 3.74
C VAL A 145 -10.11 -2.53 2.75
N ALA A 146 -10.29 -3.59 1.96
CA ALA A 146 -9.34 -4.09 0.96
C ALA A 146 -9.91 -4.08 -0.47
N SER A 147 -9.05 -4.20 -1.50
CA SER A 147 -9.48 -4.56 -2.86
C SER A 147 -9.83 -6.04 -2.98
N ALA A 148 -10.74 -6.40 -3.89
CA ALA A 148 -11.13 -7.79 -4.12
C ALA A 148 -9.91 -8.68 -4.45
N ASP A 149 -9.05 -8.21 -5.35
CA ASP A 149 -7.78 -8.87 -5.70
C ASP A 149 -6.91 -9.20 -4.47
N LEU A 150 -6.90 -8.33 -3.46
CA LEU A 150 -6.13 -8.53 -2.24
C LEU A 150 -6.78 -9.58 -1.35
N VAL A 151 -8.11 -9.54 -1.18
CA VAL A 151 -8.86 -10.55 -0.42
C VAL A 151 -8.62 -11.96 -0.98
N GLU A 152 -8.70 -12.14 -2.29
CA GLU A 152 -8.46 -13.46 -2.92
C GLU A 152 -6.99 -13.92 -2.79
N GLN A 153 -6.03 -13.01 -3.02
CA GLN A 153 -4.61 -13.32 -2.79
C GLN A 153 -4.33 -13.71 -1.34
N THR A 154 -4.98 -13.05 -0.38
CA THR A 154 -4.80 -13.32 1.04
C THR A 154 -5.49 -14.60 1.50
N LYS A 155 -6.65 -14.98 0.95
CA LYS A 155 -7.23 -16.32 1.15
C LYS A 155 -6.23 -17.43 0.79
N ILE A 156 -5.56 -17.31 -0.36
CA ILE A 156 -4.54 -18.27 -0.81
C ILE A 156 -3.31 -18.23 0.09
N ALA A 157 -2.85 -17.05 0.51
CA ALA A 157 -1.71 -16.89 1.41
C ALA A 157 -1.97 -17.49 2.80
N ARG A 158 -3.18 -17.31 3.35
CA ARG A 158 -3.57 -17.82 4.68
C ARG A 158 -3.40 -19.33 4.80
N ARG A 159 -3.72 -20.10 3.74
CA ARG A 159 -3.58 -21.58 3.72
C ARG A 159 -2.15 -22.08 3.94
N ARG A 160 -1.13 -21.20 3.85
CA ARG A 160 0.29 -21.51 4.09
C ARG A 160 0.73 -21.25 5.53
N CYS A 161 -0.13 -20.66 6.35
CA CYS A 161 0.18 -20.22 7.70
C CYS A 161 -0.27 -21.24 8.75
N THR A 162 0.52 -21.39 9.81
CA THR A 162 0.11 -22.14 11.01
C THR A 162 -0.79 -21.30 11.91
N GLU A 163 -1.55 -21.94 12.81
CA GLU A 163 -2.38 -21.22 13.78
C GLU A 163 -1.56 -20.27 14.69
N GLU A 164 -0.31 -20.64 15.02
CA GLU A 164 0.63 -19.76 15.74
C GLU A 164 0.96 -18.50 14.92
N GLN A 165 1.23 -18.66 13.63
CA GLN A 165 1.48 -17.53 12.72
C GLN A 165 0.25 -16.65 12.53
N LEU A 166 -0.96 -17.23 12.54
CA LEU A 166 -2.22 -16.49 12.48
C LEU A 166 -2.54 -15.78 13.80
N ALA A 167 -2.13 -16.32 14.94
CA ALA A 167 -2.23 -15.64 16.23
C ALA A 167 -1.41 -14.34 16.26
N LEU A 168 -0.22 -14.30 15.63
CA LEU A 168 0.58 -13.08 15.49
C LEU A 168 -0.11 -11.96 14.71
N LEU A 169 -1.14 -12.25 13.91
CA LEU A 169 -1.92 -11.25 13.18
C LEU A 169 -3.01 -10.58 14.04
N ARG A 170 -3.26 -11.08 15.26
CA ARG A 170 -4.25 -10.55 16.22
C ARG A 170 -3.57 -9.63 17.24
N PHE A 171 -3.20 -8.42 16.80
CA PHE A 171 -2.51 -7.41 17.62
C PHE A 171 -3.31 -6.11 17.70
N ASN A 172 -3.11 -5.31 18.75
CA ASN A 172 -3.77 -4.01 18.92
C ASN A 172 -3.09 -2.96 18.01
N PRO A 173 -3.81 -2.00 17.39
CA PRO A 173 -3.18 -0.90 16.64
C PRO A 173 -2.04 -0.18 17.38
N ASP A 174 -2.13 -0.09 18.71
CA ASP A 174 -1.11 0.52 19.55
C ASP A 174 0.19 -0.29 19.60
N ASP A 175 0.19 -1.62 19.41
CA ASP A 175 1.41 -2.47 19.42
C ASP A 175 2.41 -2.14 18.29
N ALA A 176 2.02 -1.29 17.35
CA ALA A 176 2.86 -0.77 16.27
C ALA A 176 3.80 0.36 16.75
N ILE A 177 4.89 -0.03 17.41
CA ILE A 177 5.91 0.86 18.00
C ILE A 177 6.67 1.77 17.03
N LEU A 178 6.87 1.34 15.78
CA LEU A 178 7.57 2.14 14.78
C LEU A 178 6.92 1.99 13.41
N SER A 179 6.33 3.07 12.93
CA SER A 179 5.65 3.12 11.64
C SER A 179 6.14 4.29 10.80
N PHE A 180 6.35 4.05 9.50
CA PHE A 180 6.77 5.09 8.57
C PHE A 180 6.14 4.95 7.18
N ILE A 181 5.87 6.08 6.54
CA ILE A 181 5.56 6.14 5.11
C ILE A 181 6.85 5.83 4.35
N HIS A 182 6.93 4.62 3.79
CA HIS A 182 8.06 4.18 2.96
C HIS A 182 8.08 4.91 1.61
N SER A 183 6.91 5.11 1.02
CA SER A 183 6.76 5.90 -0.22
C SER A 183 5.32 6.32 -0.44
N SER A 184 5.11 7.44 -1.11
CA SER A 184 3.80 7.83 -1.66
C SER A 184 3.91 8.27 -3.11
N PHE A 185 2.83 8.08 -3.87
CA PHE A 185 2.73 8.57 -5.24
C PHE A 185 1.28 8.82 -5.66
N LEU A 186 1.11 9.77 -6.59
CA LEU A 186 -0.14 10.00 -7.30
C LEU A 186 -0.09 9.28 -8.64
N SER A 187 -1.16 8.57 -8.99
CA SER A 187 -1.35 7.91 -10.27
C SER A 187 -2.64 8.41 -10.92
N GLY A 188 -2.65 8.53 -12.24
CA GLY A 188 -3.84 8.83 -13.02
C GLY A 188 -4.10 7.73 -14.04
N ARG A 189 -5.32 7.19 -14.06
CA ARG A 189 -5.82 6.33 -15.15
C ARG A 189 -6.62 7.17 -16.15
N ASP A 190 -6.45 6.83 -17.43
CA ASP A 190 -7.27 7.27 -18.57
C ASP A 190 -7.37 8.78 -18.89
N PHE A 191 -6.29 9.54 -18.71
CA PHE A 191 -6.18 10.89 -19.29
C PHE A 191 -6.13 10.94 -20.84
N ASN A 192 -5.85 9.81 -21.50
CA ASN A 192 -5.65 9.77 -22.96
C ASN A 192 -6.89 9.34 -23.75
N ASN A 193 -7.96 8.93 -23.06
CA ASN A 193 -9.19 8.45 -23.66
C ASN A 193 -10.20 9.60 -23.75
N ARG A 194 -10.36 10.21 -24.93
CA ARG A 194 -11.26 11.36 -25.17
C ARG A 194 -12.76 11.12 -24.88
N LYS A 195 -13.14 9.89 -24.49
CA LYS A 195 -14.49 9.49 -24.08
C LYS A 195 -14.65 9.30 -22.56
N ALA A 196 -13.56 9.30 -21.80
CA ALA A 196 -13.60 9.28 -20.34
C ALA A 196 -13.60 10.74 -19.85
N GLU A 197 -14.78 11.30 -19.59
CA GLU A 197 -14.94 12.72 -19.22
C GLU A 197 -14.20 13.10 -17.93
N HIS A 198 -13.90 12.10 -17.08
CA HIS A 198 -13.18 12.29 -15.83
C HIS A 198 -12.13 11.17 -15.64
N GLY A 199 -10.86 11.47 -15.92
CA GLY A 199 -9.74 10.57 -15.59
C GLY A 199 -9.64 10.36 -14.08
N VAL A 200 -9.45 9.11 -13.65
CA VAL A 200 -9.41 8.75 -12.22
C VAL A 200 -8.02 9.00 -11.67
N ILE A 201 -7.92 9.92 -10.71
CA ILE A 201 -6.69 10.17 -9.96
C ILE A 201 -6.78 9.42 -8.64
N SER A 202 -5.75 8.65 -8.31
CA SER A 202 -5.61 7.90 -7.07
C SER A 202 -4.28 8.22 -6.39
N ILE A 203 -4.29 8.34 -5.07
CA ILE A 203 -3.08 8.38 -4.26
C ILE A 203 -2.80 7.01 -3.65
N TYR A 204 -1.53 6.67 -3.53
CA TYR A 204 -1.03 5.45 -2.91
C TYR A 204 -0.02 5.82 -1.81
N PHE A 205 -0.14 5.15 -0.66
CA PHE A 205 0.78 5.22 0.47
C PHE A 205 1.23 3.82 0.83
N ASN A 206 2.54 3.57 0.73
CA ASN A 206 3.16 2.36 1.25
C ASN A 206 3.67 2.67 2.66
N ILE A 207 3.15 1.97 3.64
CA ILE A 207 3.46 2.15 5.06
C ILE A 207 4.07 0.85 5.58
N ALA A 208 5.18 0.98 6.29
CA ALA A 208 5.84 -0.12 6.98
C ALA A 208 5.70 0.10 8.49
N SER A 209 5.28 -0.93 9.22
CA SER A 209 5.04 -0.89 10.67
C SER A 209 5.71 -2.09 11.36
N PHE A 210 6.51 -1.82 12.39
CA PHE A 210 7.04 -2.80 13.33
C PHE A 210 6.03 -2.99 14.46
N ILE A 211 5.57 -4.23 14.63
CA ILE A 211 4.53 -4.61 15.58
C ILE A 211 5.15 -5.56 16.60
N ARG A 212 4.95 -5.28 17.90
CA ARG A 212 5.43 -6.14 18.98
C ARG A 212 4.66 -7.45 19.03
N LYS A 213 5.37 -8.57 19.28
CA LYS A 213 4.75 -9.86 19.65
C LYS A 213 4.53 -9.99 21.15
N ASN A 214 5.28 -9.23 21.96
CA ASN A 214 5.30 -9.31 23.42
C ASN A 214 5.86 -8.01 24.05
N ASP A 215 5.72 -7.87 25.37
CA ASP A 215 6.15 -6.68 26.11
C ASP A 215 7.66 -6.59 26.42
N SER A 216 8.50 -7.49 25.89
CA SER A 216 9.97 -7.35 26.04
C SER A 216 10.53 -6.19 25.22
N VAL A 217 9.79 -5.75 24.20
CA VAL A 217 10.14 -4.64 23.31
C VAL A 217 9.57 -3.33 23.88
N PRO A 218 10.41 -2.35 24.24
CA PRO A 218 9.96 -1.07 24.78
C PRO A 218 9.31 -0.19 23.71
N TRP A 219 8.44 0.72 24.15
CA TRP A 219 7.68 1.62 23.29
C TRP A 219 8.57 2.55 22.45
N GLU A 220 9.67 3.00 23.06
CA GLU A 220 10.67 3.90 22.47
C GLU A 220 11.82 3.16 21.75
N ALA A 221 11.63 1.88 21.37
CA ALA A 221 12.65 1.11 20.66
C ALA A 221 13.03 1.72 19.30
N THR A 222 14.32 1.98 19.11
CA THR A 222 14.86 2.54 17.86
C THR A 222 14.96 1.49 16.75
N LEU A 223 14.87 1.91 15.48
CA LEU A 223 15.00 1.02 14.32
C LEU A 223 16.24 0.08 14.40
N PRO A 224 17.46 0.53 14.77
CA PRO A 224 18.60 -0.39 14.94
C PRO A 224 18.40 -1.43 16.05
N GLN A 225 17.68 -1.12 17.13
CA GLN A 225 17.35 -2.11 18.18
C GLN A 225 16.33 -3.13 17.66
N LEU A 226 15.34 -2.70 16.88
CA LEU A 226 14.33 -3.58 16.28
C LEU A 226 14.91 -4.56 15.25
N LEU A 227 15.89 -4.13 14.46
CA LEU A 227 16.53 -4.96 13.45
C LEU A 227 17.55 -5.97 14.02
N ASN A 228 18.07 -5.72 15.22
CA ASN A 228 19.15 -6.53 15.81
C ASN A 228 18.72 -7.20 17.13
N LYS A 229 18.42 -6.41 18.17
CA LYS A 229 18.13 -6.91 19.52
C LYS A 229 16.76 -7.59 19.62
N TYR A 230 15.74 -6.98 19.03
CA TYR A 230 14.33 -7.40 19.15
C TYR A 230 13.80 -8.09 17.89
N LYS A 231 14.71 -8.58 17.04
CA LYS A 231 14.40 -9.12 15.71
C LYS A 231 13.37 -10.26 15.74
N ALA A 232 13.44 -11.11 16.77
CA ALA A 232 12.52 -12.24 16.99
C ALA A 232 11.21 -11.84 17.68
N ASP A 233 11.20 -10.71 18.40
CA ASP A 233 10.07 -10.21 19.21
C ASP A 233 9.13 -9.26 18.45
N VAL A 234 9.39 -9.03 17.17
CA VAL A 234 8.57 -8.19 16.29
C VAL A 234 8.20 -8.89 14.99
N ILE A 235 7.04 -8.52 14.45
CA ILE A 235 6.70 -8.74 13.03
C ILE A 235 6.74 -7.39 12.31
N VAL A 236 6.99 -7.44 11.00
CA VAL A 236 6.87 -6.25 10.14
C VAL A 236 5.66 -6.42 9.23
N SER A 237 4.83 -5.38 9.18
CA SER A 237 3.76 -5.25 8.21
C SER A 237 4.11 -4.21 7.15
N ASN A 238 3.83 -4.53 5.89
CA ASN A 238 3.91 -3.60 4.76
C ASN A 238 2.55 -3.50 4.09
N VAL A 239 1.94 -2.31 4.10
CA VAL A 239 0.61 -2.10 3.55
C VAL A 239 0.59 -0.94 2.58
N THR A 240 -0.02 -1.19 1.42
CA THR A 240 -0.32 -0.19 0.40
C THR A 240 -1.76 0.26 0.58
N PHE A 241 -1.99 1.42 1.15
CA PHE A 241 -3.30 2.06 1.16
C PHE A 241 -3.46 2.96 -0.06
N ALA A 242 -4.57 2.79 -0.77
CA ALA A 242 -4.93 3.58 -1.94
C ALA A 242 -6.28 4.28 -1.74
N ARG A 243 -6.44 5.45 -2.35
CA ARG A 243 -7.70 6.20 -2.37
C ARG A 243 -7.83 6.97 -3.67
N ASN A 244 -9.01 6.92 -4.29
CA ASN A 244 -9.33 7.83 -5.39
C ASN A 244 -9.51 9.23 -4.82
N VAL A 245 -8.81 10.21 -5.40
CA VAL A 245 -8.85 11.63 -5.00
C VAL A 245 -9.64 12.48 -6.00
N SER A 246 -9.92 11.93 -7.19
CA SER A 246 -10.85 12.47 -8.16
C SER A 246 -11.46 11.34 -9.01
N PRO A 247 -12.76 11.01 -8.87
CA PRO A 247 -13.66 11.44 -7.79
C PRO A 247 -13.18 10.93 -6.41
N LEU A 248 -13.66 11.55 -5.32
CA LEU A 248 -13.22 11.19 -3.97
C LEU A 248 -13.79 9.83 -3.54
N GLY A 249 -12.92 8.85 -3.33
CA GLY A 249 -13.26 7.51 -2.87
C GLY A 249 -12.95 7.29 -1.39
N ARG A 250 -13.26 6.07 -0.93
CA ARG A 250 -12.81 5.53 0.37
C ARG A 250 -11.36 5.06 0.28
N TRP A 251 -10.68 4.98 1.43
CA TRP A 251 -9.41 4.27 1.55
C TRP A 251 -9.62 2.77 1.41
N LYS A 252 -8.73 2.09 0.68
CA LYS A 252 -8.64 0.63 0.61
C LYS A 252 -7.19 0.16 0.60
N ALA A 253 -6.88 -0.93 1.29
CA ALA A 253 -5.64 -1.65 1.11
C ALA A 253 -5.64 -2.35 -0.26
N THR A 254 -4.58 -2.16 -1.04
CA THR A 254 -4.36 -2.79 -2.36
C THR A 254 -3.08 -3.61 -2.41
N GLY A 255 -2.40 -3.74 -1.27
CA GLY A 255 -1.22 -4.57 -1.07
C GLY A 255 -1.01 -4.71 0.43
N LEU A 256 -0.61 -5.89 0.87
CA LEU A 256 -0.40 -6.26 2.27
C LEU A 256 0.71 -7.30 2.32
N ASN A 257 1.56 -7.28 3.35
CA ASN A 257 2.42 -8.39 3.70
C ASN A 257 2.74 -8.32 5.20
N PHE A 258 2.53 -9.42 5.92
CA PHE A 258 3.05 -9.61 7.28
C PHE A 258 4.17 -10.63 7.22
N PHE A 259 5.29 -10.33 7.87
CA PHE A 259 6.42 -11.25 7.89
C PHE A 259 7.31 -11.05 9.13
N GLU A 260 7.93 -12.15 9.55
CA GLU A 260 9.04 -12.14 10.50
C GLU A 260 10.34 -11.73 9.81
N LEU A 261 11.24 -11.12 10.59
CA LEU A 261 12.54 -10.64 10.12
C LEU A 261 13.59 -11.76 9.96
N ASP A 262 13.23 -13.00 10.27
CA ASP A 262 14.09 -14.17 10.47
C ASP A 262 15.33 -14.29 9.58
N ASP A 263 16.42 -14.70 10.23
CA ASP A 263 17.65 -15.10 9.56
C ASP A 263 17.51 -16.47 8.90
N VAL A 264 17.53 -16.49 7.57
CA VAL A 264 17.71 -17.73 6.78
C VAL A 264 19.12 -18.32 6.98
N SER A 265 20.02 -17.60 7.67
CA SER A 265 21.42 -17.99 7.92
C SER A 265 21.63 -18.94 9.12
N GLY A 266 20.58 -19.28 9.88
CA GLY A 266 20.71 -19.93 11.19
C GLY A 266 20.22 -21.37 11.35
N ARG A 267 19.77 -22.05 10.28
CA ARG A 267 19.39 -23.48 10.33
C ARG A 267 20.47 -24.30 9.61
N GLN A 268 21.19 -25.11 10.40
CA GLN A 268 22.29 -26.00 9.98
C GLN A 268 21.81 -27.11 9.03
#